data_AF-A0A2G3E5Z7-F1
#
_entry.id   AF-A0A2G3E5Z7-F1
#
_cell.length_a   1.000
_cell.length_b   1.000
_cell.length_c   1.000
_cell.angle_alpha   90.00
_cell.angle_beta   90.00
_cell.angle_gamma   90.00
#
_symmetry.space_group_name_H-M   'P 1'
#
loop_
_entity.id
_entity.type
_entity.pdbx_description
1 polymer ?
#
loop_
_entity_poly.entity_id
_entity_poly.type
_entity_poly.pdbx_seq_one_letter_code
_entity_poly.pdbx_strand_id
1 'polypeptide(L)'
;MFTYKELHLIDKGYFKVLRYPVEDNFIEIQSKNTKDSWIIQKRNPAYSEYPIILYHKHPGQKYYHRHWQCYNVSQCIRSIKSHDEYSLLRKWNERFIRRPKYKCV
;
A
#
# COMPACT_ATOMS: atom_id res chain seq x y z
N MET A 1 9.49 12.82 -11.20
CA MET A 1 9.32 13.29 -9.80
C MET A 1 7.84 13.36 -9.45
N PHE A 2 7.52 13.45 -8.15
CA PHE A 2 6.15 13.66 -7.66
C PHE A 2 5.81 15.16 -7.66
N THR A 3 4.58 15.48 -8.03
CA THR A 3 4.04 16.84 -7.92
C THR A 3 3.43 17.07 -6.53
N TYR A 4 3.30 18.32 -6.10
CA TYR A 4 2.59 18.66 -4.85
C TYR A 4 1.15 18.14 -4.83
N LYS A 5 0.44 18.17 -5.97
CA LYS A 5 -0.91 17.62 -6.11
C LYS A 5 -0.94 16.12 -5.82
N GLU A 6 0.02 15.36 -6.35
CA GLU A 6 0.13 13.92 -6.08
C GLU A 6 0.49 13.62 -4.63
N LEU A 7 1.38 14.41 -4.02
CA LEU A 7 1.72 14.27 -2.61
C LEU A 7 0.53 14.55 -1.70
N HIS A 8 -0.36 15.46 -2.09
CA HIS A 8 -1.59 15.75 -1.34
C HIS A 8 -2.62 14.61 -1.38
N LEU A 9 -2.54 13.71 -2.37
CA LEU A 9 -3.36 12.49 -2.41
C LEU A 9 -2.96 11.48 -1.33
N ILE A 10 -1.76 11.61 -0.77
CA ILE A 10 -1.27 10.75 0.31
C ILE A 10 -1.85 11.29 1.62
N ASP A 11 -3.04 10.79 1.95
CA ASP A 11 -3.73 11.08 3.19
C ASP A 11 -2.86 10.66 4.39
N LYS A 12 -2.30 11.65 5.10
CA LYS A 12 -1.47 11.45 6.29
C LYS A 12 -2.28 10.92 7.48
N GLY A 13 -3.61 10.99 7.46
CA GLY A 13 -4.50 10.33 8.40
C GLY A 13 -4.46 8.81 8.21
N TYR A 14 -4.47 8.35 6.97
CA TYR A 14 -4.47 6.94 6.59
C TYR A 14 -3.06 6.32 6.52
N PHE A 15 -2.09 7.06 5.98
CA PHE A 15 -0.72 6.60 5.75
C PHE A 15 0.28 7.28 6.69
N LYS A 16 1.30 6.53 7.10
CA LYS A 16 2.54 7.08 7.65
C LYS A 16 3.55 7.19 6.51
N VAL A 17 4.07 8.39 6.25
CA VAL A 17 5.17 8.56 5.29
C VAL A 17 6.47 8.13 5.96
N LEU A 18 7.19 7.20 5.34
CA LEU A 18 8.47 6.67 5.85
C LEU A 18 9.66 7.39 5.20
N ARG A 19 9.56 7.70 3.91
CA ARG A 19 10.57 8.45 3.16
C ARG A 19 9.87 9.37 2.17
N TYR A 20 10.19 10.66 2.21
CA TYR A 20 9.69 11.64 1.24
C TYR A 20 10.52 11.61 -0.05
N PRO A 21 9.91 11.91 -1.21
CA PRO A 21 10.62 12.06 -2.48
C PRO A 21 11.34 13.42 -2.47
N VAL A 22 12.53 13.48 -1.88
CA VAL A 22 13.35 14.72 -1.88
C VAL A 22 14.13 14.81 -3.19
N GLU A 23 14.72 13.69 -3.64
CA GLU A 23 15.46 13.58 -4.91
C GLU A 23 15.08 12.32 -5.72
N ASP A 24 14.30 11.43 -5.11
CA ASP A 24 13.93 10.17 -5.70
C ASP A 24 12.62 10.25 -6.49
N ASN A 25 12.51 9.42 -7.51
CA ASN A 25 11.27 9.15 -8.23
C ASN A 25 10.33 8.18 -7.48
N PHE A 26 10.57 7.92 -6.18
CA PHE A 26 9.72 7.09 -5.34
C PHE A 26 9.38 7.73 -3.99
N ILE A 27 8.26 7.29 -3.42
CA ILE A 27 7.86 7.59 -2.04
C ILE A 27 7.62 6.27 -1.31
N GLU A 28 8.06 6.19 -0.06
CA GLU A 28 7.80 5.05 0.81
C GLU A 28 6.76 5.44 1.87
N ILE A 29 5.67 4.67 1.93
CA ILE A 29 4.56 4.88 2.84
C ILE A 29 4.20 3.57 3.53
N GLN A 30 3.57 3.67 4.69
CA GLN A 30 3.04 2.54 5.42
C GLN A 30 1.56 2.77 5.73
N SER A 31 0.73 1.77 5.47
CA SER A 31 -0.66 1.80 5.90
C SER A 31 -0.73 1.76 7.42
N LYS A 32 -1.46 2.69 8.04
CA LYS A 32 -1.66 2.64 9.50
C LYS A 32 -2.59 1.51 9.91
N ASN A 33 -3.43 1.02 9.00
CA ASN A 33 -4.45 0.00 9.24
C ASN A 33 -3.88 -1.41 9.24
N THR A 34 -3.03 -1.74 8.26
CA THR A 34 -2.45 -3.09 8.10
C THR A 34 -1.01 -3.19 8.57
N LYS A 35 -0.31 -2.05 8.69
CA LYS A 35 1.15 -1.93 8.85
C LYS A 35 1.95 -2.41 7.64
N ASP A 36 1.28 -2.72 6.53
CA ASP A 36 1.93 -3.05 5.27
C ASP A 36 2.66 -1.82 4.73
N SER A 37 3.86 -2.04 4.21
CA SER A 37 4.73 -0.98 3.69
C SER A 37 4.74 -1.03 2.17
N TRP A 38 4.76 0.15 1.57
CA TRP A 38 4.54 0.37 0.16
C TRP A 38 5.56 1.34 -0.40
N ILE A 39 6.06 1.03 -1.60
CA ILE A 39 6.85 1.96 -2.41
C ILE A 39 6.04 2.30 -3.65
N ILE A 40 5.75 3.57 -3.85
CA ILE A 40 5.17 4.09 -5.08
C ILE A 40 6.32 4.65 -5.91
N GLN A 41 6.70 3.92 -6.96
CA GLN A 41 7.83 4.23 -7.83
C GLN A 41 7.32 4.79 -9.16
N LYS A 42 7.59 6.07 -9.45
CA LYS A 42 7.37 6.66 -10.78
C LYS A 42 8.56 6.34 -11.69
N ARG A 43 8.26 5.99 -12.93
CA ARG A 43 9.18 5.76 -14.04
C ARG A 43 8.93 6.81 -15.11
N ASN A 44 9.85 6.92 -16.06
CA ASN A 44 9.65 7.83 -17.19
C ASN A 44 8.51 7.29 -18.08
N PRO A 45 7.43 8.07 -18.29
CA PRO A 45 6.28 7.66 -19.09
C PRO A 45 6.62 7.41 -20.57
N ALA A 46 7.74 7.92 -21.08
CA ALA A 46 8.21 7.63 -22.43
C ALA A 46 8.51 6.13 -22.66
N TYR A 47 8.68 5.34 -21.60
CA TYR A 47 9.01 3.91 -21.69
C TYR A 47 7.87 2.98 -21.30
N SER A 48 6.71 3.49 -20.83
CA SER A 48 5.58 2.65 -20.41
C SER A 48 4.29 3.43 -20.27
N GLU A 49 3.18 2.83 -20.73
CA GLU A 49 1.81 3.30 -20.50
C GLU A 49 1.41 3.30 -19.01
N TYR A 50 2.09 2.49 -18.20
CA TYR A 50 1.86 2.38 -16.75
C TYR A 50 3.11 2.84 -15.99
N PRO A 51 3.36 4.16 -15.92
CA PRO A 51 4.62 4.69 -15.42
C PRO A 51 4.78 4.55 -13.91
N ILE A 52 3.82 3.99 -13.17
CA ILE A 52 3.92 3.84 -11.72
C ILE A 52 3.92 2.37 -11.34
N ILE A 53 4.93 1.96 -10.58
CA ILE A 53 5.03 0.61 -10.03
C ILE A 53 4.83 0.66 -8.52
N LEU A 54 3.93 -0.19 -8.03
CA LEU A 54 3.76 -0.45 -6.62
C LEU A 54 4.60 -1.64 -6.20
N TYR A 55 5.43 -1.41 -5.20
CA TYR A 55 6.04 -2.50 -4.43
C TYR A 55 5.43 -2.57 -3.05
N HIS A 56 5.36 -3.78 -2.52
CA HIS A 56 4.70 -4.08 -1.26
C HIS A 56 5.54 -5.03 -0.43
N LYS A 57 5.48 -4.88 0.90
CA LYS A 57 5.83 -5.94 1.84
C LYS A 57 4.95 -5.86 3.09
N HIS A 58 4.67 -7.03 3.65
CA HIS A 58 4.01 -7.16 4.94
C HIS A 58 4.99 -6.91 6.09
N PRO A 59 4.48 -6.60 7.30
CA PRO A 59 5.30 -6.58 8.52
C PRO A 59 6.13 -7.85 8.68
N GLY A 60 7.42 -7.69 9.00
CA GLY A 60 8.36 -8.81 9.18
C GLY A 60 8.96 -9.35 7.88
N GLN A 61 8.44 -8.99 6.70
CA GLN A 61 9.09 -9.35 5.44
C GLN A 61 10.33 -8.49 5.21
N LYS A 62 11.44 -9.12 4.80
CA LYS A 62 12.71 -8.44 4.55
C LYS A 62 12.68 -7.60 3.29
N TYR A 63 12.12 -8.13 2.21
CA TYR A 63 12.19 -7.53 0.88
C TYR A 63 10.82 -7.13 0.35
N TYR A 64 10.81 -6.06 -0.44
CA TYR A 64 9.66 -5.62 -1.22
C TYR A 64 9.47 -6.51 -2.45
N HIS A 65 8.23 -6.86 -2.78
CA HIS A 65 7.86 -7.53 -4.02
C HIS A 65 7.03 -6.59 -4.91
N ARG A 66 7.10 -6.78 -6.23
CA ARG A 66 6.28 -6.01 -7.18
C ARG A 66 4.83 -6.45 -7.02
N HIS A 67 3.95 -5.51 -6.70
CA HIS A 67 2.54 -5.76 -6.46
C HIS A 67 1.68 -5.42 -7.67
N TRP A 68 1.81 -4.20 -8.19
CA TRP A 68 0.90 -3.69 -9.21
C TRP A 68 1.53 -2.59 -10.08
N GLN A 69 0.86 -2.22 -11.17
CA GLN A 69 1.21 -1.09 -12.03
C GLN A 69 0.01 -0.16 -12.21
N CYS A 70 0.24 1.15 -12.13
CA CYS A 70 -0.82 2.16 -12.24
C CYS A 70 -0.50 3.17 -13.33
N TYR A 71 -1.57 3.78 -13.87
CA TYR A 71 -1.49 4.93 -14.75
C TYR A 71 -1.13 6.22 -13.99
N ASN A 72 -1.65 6.39 -12.78
CA ASN A 72 -1.47 7.60 -11.97
C ASN A 72 -1.50 7.31 -10.46
N VAL A 73 -1.05 8.29 -9.66
CA VAL A 73 -0.92 8.15 -8.20
C VAL A 73 -2.27 7.90 -7.53
N SER A 74 -3.35 8.51 -8.02
CA SER A 74 -4.70 8.31 -7.47
C SER A 74 -5.15 6.85 -7.58
N GLN A 75 -4.95 6.22 -8.74
CA GLN A 75 -5.23 4.80 -8.92
C GLN A 75 -4.39 3.93 -7.98
N CYS A 76 -3.11 4.25 -7.81
CA CYS A 76 -2.24 3.54 -6.87
C CYS A 76 -2.74 3.64 -5.42
N ILE A 77 -3.14 4.83 -4.96
CA ILE A 77 -3.69 4.99 -3.61
C ILE A 77 -4.99 4.19 -3.43
N ARG A 78 -5.88 4.16 -4.42
CA ARG A 78 -7.08 3.30 -4.40
C ARG A 78 -6.73 1.82 -4.32
N SER A 79 -5.75 1.37 -5.09
CA SER A 79 -5.28 -0.02 -5.08
C SER A 79 -4.75 -0.43 -3.71
N ILE A 80 -3.97 0.43 -3.05
CA ILE A 80 -3.44 0.18 -1.71
C ILE A 80 -4.58 0.07 -0.68
N LYS A 81 -5.55 0.99 -0.71
CA LYS A 81 -6.71 0.95 0.21
C LYS A 81 -7.57 -0.31 0.02
N SER A 82 -7.78 -0.72 -1.23
CA SER A 82 -8.50 -1.96 -1.56
C SER A 82 -7.77 -3.20 -1.05
N HIS A 83 -6.44 -3.25 -1.19
CA HIS A 83 -5.63 -4.32 -0.61
C HIS A 83 -5.73 -4.36 0.92
N ASP A 84 -5.69 -3.21 1.58
CA ASP A 84 -5.83 -3.13 3.03
C ASP A 84 -7.18 -3.67 3.51
N GLU A 85 -8.26 -3.28 2.84
CA GLU A 85 -9.62 -3.74 3.13
C GLU A 85 -9.72 -5.27 3.01
N TYR A 86 -9.21 -5.84 1.92
CA TYR A 86 -9.15 -7.28 1.74
C TYR A 86 -8.37 -7.97 2.87
N SER A 87 -7.21 -7.42 3.23
CA SER A 87 -6.34 -7.97 4.27
C SER A 87 -7.01 -7.93 5.65
N LEU A 88 -7.73 -6.86 5.97
CA LEU A 88 -8.48 -6.72 7.22
C LEU A 88 -9.67 -7.68 7.27
N LEU A 89 -10.44 -7.78 6.20
CA LEU A 89 -11.57 -8.71 6.11
C LEU A 89 -11.10 -10.16 6.27
N ARG A 90 -9.99 -10.52 5.63
CA ARG A 90 -9.42 -11.86 5.75
C ARG A 90 -8.98 -12.17 7.18
N LYS A 91 -8.30 -11.24 7.85
CA LYS A 91 -7.92 -11.36 9.28
C LYS A 91 -9.14 -11.46 10.20
N TRP A 92 -10.20 -10.71 9.90
CA TRP A 92 -11.46 -10.80 10.65
C TRP A 92 -12.06 -12.21 10.51
N ASN A 93 -12.23 -12.69 9.27
CA ASN A 93 -12.75 -14.05 9.02
C ASN A 93 -11.91 -15.14 9.71
N GLU A 94 -10.58 -15.05 9.65
CA GLU A 94 -9.68 -15.99 10.33
C GLU A 94 -9.91 -16.01 11.86
N ARG A 95 -10.17 -14.85 12.48
CA ARG A 95 -10.42 -14.74 13.92
C ARG A 95 -11.79 -15.28 14.34
N PHE A 96 -12.83 -15.08 13.52
CA PHE A 96 -14.20 -15.49 13.87
C PHE A 96 -14.51 -16.94 13.51
N ILE A 97 -13.98 -17.45 12.39
CA ILE A 97 -14.19 -18.84 11.97
C ILE A 97 -13.41 -19.82 12.87
N ARG A 98 -12.25 -19.41 13.40
CA ARG A 98 -11.41 -20.24 14.28
C ARG A 98 -11.77 -20.16 15.77
N ARG A 99 -12.79 -19.39 16.17
CA ARG A 99 -13.30 -19.47 17.54
C ARG A 99 -13.98 -20.83 17.72
N PRO A 100 -13.54 -21.70 18.65
CA PRO A 100 -14.27 -22.92 18.93
C PRO A 100 -15.68 -22.51 19.37
N LYS A 101 -16.70 -23.03 18.66
CA LYS A 101 -18.08 -22.98 19.14
C LYS A 101 -18.05 -23.59 20.53
N TYR A 102 -18.38 -22.77 21.52
CA TYR A 102 -18.63 -23.10 22.93
C TYR A 102 -18.41 -24.58 23.29
N LYS A 103 -17.38 -24.88 24.09
CA LYS A 103 -17.51 -25.99 25.02
C LYS A 103 -18.56 -25.56 26.02
N CYS A 104 -19.80 -26.00 25.82
CA CYS A 104 -20.81 -25.98 26.87
C CYS A 104 -20.19 -26.71 28.07
N VAL A 105 -20.06 -25.97 29.17
CA VAL A 105 -19.68 -26.52 30.48
C VAL A 105 -20.93 -27.12 31.09
#